data_AF-A0A0S0JPI0-F1
#
_entry.id   AF-A0A0S0JPI0-F1
#
_cell.length_a   1.000
_cell.length_b   1.000
_cell.length_c   1.000
_cell.angle_alpha   90.00
_cell.angle_beta   90.00
_cell.angle_gamma   90.00
#
_symmetry.space_group_name_H-M   'P 1'
#
loop_
_entity.id
_entity.type
_entity.pdbx_description
1 polymer ?
#
loop_
_entity_poly.entity_id
_entity_poly.type
_entity_poly.pdbx_seq_one_letter_code
_entity_poly.pdbx_strand_id
1 'polypeptide(L)'
;YPESMTDRSYRDQILVLTYPMIGNYGVPTESDVDIYGLPKHFEWTDGISVAGLVVGEICTTPSHWRQTRTLSKWMEDQGIPGISDIDTRELTKKIRENGTILGRITYELPKPEKKINFVDPNTRNLVAECSVKKPIIYNPTGSPRICAIDCGLKLNQIRCFVARGARVELVPWNYNLDMSKFDGLFISNGPGDPVVCKDTVSQIEKVLKHSDIPIFGICLGHQLLSTAIGCKTYKMKYGNRGHNLPCIHHGTGRCFMTSQNHGFAVDATTLPADWEALFTNANDNTNEGIIHKSKPYFSVQFHPEHTAGPEDLELLFDVFLEAVKERLNGNGETKTVRENLIEKLSYKPKADTIQLERPKKVLILGSGGLSIGQAGEFDYSGSQAIKALKEEKIQTILINPNIATVQTSKGLADKVYFLPLTPEYVEQVIKAERPHGVLLTFGGQTALNCGVELERSKVFAKYNVKIMGTPIQSIIETEDRKIFSDRVAEIGEKVAPSEAVYSVAEALEAAETIGYPVMARAAFSLGGLGSGFANNQEELKILAKQALAHSNQLIIDKSLRGWKE
;
A
#
# COMPACT_ATOMS: atom_id res chain seq x y z
N TYR A 1 3.98 14.76 -0.79
CA TYR A 1 4.27 15.80 0.23
C TYR A 1 3.32 16.98 0.13
N PRO A 2 2.83 17.42 -1.05
CA PRO A 2 1.78 18.45 -1.10
C PRO A 2 0.52 18.02 -0.32
N GLU A 3 0.10 16.77 -0.47
CA GLU A 3 -1.03 16.16 0.24
C GLU A 3 -0.77 16.15 1.75
N SER A 4 0.39 15.65 2.17
CA SER A 4 0.78 15.62 3.59
C SER A 4 0.86 17.01 4.22
N MET A 5 1.34 18.02 3.48
CA MET A 5 1.44 19.39 3.98
C MET A 5 0.09 20.11 4.04
N THR A 6 -0.93 19.60 3.33
CA THR A 6 -2.31 20.11 3.37
C THR A 6 -3.25 19.27 4.24
N ASP A 7 -2.76 18.17 4.84
CA ASP A 7 -3.46 17.44 5.89
C ASP A 7 -3.58 18.30 7.15
N ARG A 8 -4.82 18.65 7.49
CA ARG A 8 -5.15 19.47 8.67
C ARG A 8 -4.83 18.80 9.99
N SER A 9 -4.58 17.49 10.03
CA SER A 9 -4.11 16.78 11.22
C SER A 9 -2.71 17.26 11.67
N TYR A 10 -1.94 17.87 10.76
CA TYR A 10 -0.66 18.52 11.09
C TYR A 10 -0.78 19.99 11.52
N ARG A 11 -1.99 20.51 11.75
CA ARG A 11 -2.19 21.90 12.16
C ARG A 11 -1.26 22.27 13.32
N ASP A 12 -0.46 23.32 13.11
CA ASP A 12 0.51 23.85 14.06
C ASP A 12 1.62 22.87 14.50
N GLN A 13 1.89 21.83 13.70
CA GLN A 13 3.03 20.92 13.90
C GLN A 13 4.18 21.28 12.95
N ILE A 14 5.41 21.07 13.41
CA ILE A 14 6.61 21.11 12.55
C ILE A 14 6.79 19.71 11.98
N LEU A 15 6.60 19.58 10.66
CA LEU A 15 6.70 18.30 9.98
C LEU A 15 8.15 17.99 9.61
N VAL A 16 8.66 16.86 10.10
CA VAL A 16 9.97 16.32 9.74
C VAL A 16 9.78 15.20 8.73
N LEU A 17 10.27 15.37 7.51
CA LEU A 17 10.17 14.34 6.49
C LEU A 17 11.40 13.42 6.54
N THR A 18 11.14 12.12 6.64
CA THR A 18 12.18 11.09 6.72
C THR A 18 12.77 10.72 5.36
N TYR A 19 12.02 10.92 4.27
CA TYR A 19 12.57 10.79 2.93
C TYR A 19 13.59 11.92 2.69
N PRO A 20 14.84 11.60 2.31
CA PRO A 20 15.93 12.57 2.40
C PRO A 20 15.81 13.71 1.39
N MET A 21 15.35 13.45 0.17
CA MET A 21 15.27 14.46 -0.89
C MET A 21 13.82 14.91 -1.12
N ILE A 22 13.50 16.14 -0.74
CA ILE A 22 12.14 16.66 -0.81
C ILE A 22 12.03 17.77 -1.85
N GLY A 23 10.89 17.84 -2.53
CA GLY A 23 10.62 18.87 -3.54
C GLY A 23 10.76 18.39 -4.97
N ASN A 24 11.14 17.12 -5.22
CA ASN A 24 11.50 16.57 -6.54
C ASN A 24 10.46 16.77 -7.64
N TYR A 25 9.18 16.88 -7.27
CA TYR A 25 8.06 17.05 -8.20
C TYR A 25 7.48 18.46 -8.21
N GLY A 26 8.10 19.39 -7.48
CA GLY A 26 7.60 20.76 -7.28
C GLY A 26 6.23 20.75 -6.61
N VAL A 27 5.40 21.75 -6.90
CA VAL A 27 4.03 21.82 -6.40
C VAL A 27 3.10 22.01 -7.59
N PRO A 28 2.01 21.24 -7.70
CA PRO A 28 1.02 21.41 -8.76
C PRO A 28 0.18 22.68 -8.52
N THR A 29 -0.63 23.06 -9.50
CA THR A 29 -1.59 24.18 -9.33
C THR A 29 -2.81 23.75 -8.50
N GLU A 30 -3.25 24.62 -7.61
CA GLU A 30 -4.51 24.50 -6.84
C GLU A 30 -5.74 24.59 -7.75
N SER A 31 -5.60 25.14 -8.97
CA SER A 31 -6.67 25.22 -9.96
C SER A 31 -6.97 23.88 -10.67
N ASP A 32 -6.11 22.87 -10.50
CA ASP A 32 -6.37 21.53 -11.05
C ASP A 32 -7.37 20.80 -10.14
N VAL A 33 -8.64 20.90 -10.52
CA VAL A 33 -9.77 20.33 -9.77
C VAL A 33 -10.27 19.04 -10.42
N ASP A 34 -10.79 18.14 -9.58
CA ASP A 34 -11.44 16.90 -10.00
C ASP A 34 -12.86 17.14 -10.55
N ILE A 35 -13.52 16.05 -10.92
CA ILE A 35 -14.89 16.07 -11.45
C ILE A 35 -15.94 16.58 -10.45
N TYR A 36 -15.58 16.72 -9.17
CA TYR A 36 -16.41 17.26 -8.10
C TYR A 36 -16.06 18.72 -7.75
N GLY A 37 -15.11 19.32 -8.48
CA GLY A 37 -14.64 20.68 -8.23
C GLY A 37 -13.69 20.81 -7.03
N LEU A 38 -13.14 19.70 -6.52
CA LEU A 38 -12.19 19.70 -5.41
C LEU A 38 -10.74 19.69 -5.94
N PRO A 39 -9.78 20.39 -5.30
CA PRO A 39 -8.38 20.36 -5.72
C PRO A 39 -7.82 18.94 -5.76
N LYS A 40 -7.23 18.48 -6.88
CA LYS A 40 -6.83 17.06 -7.04
C LYS A 40 -5.67 16.62 -6.14
N HIS A 41 -4.72 17.51 -5.89
CA HIS A 41 -3.41 17.16 -5.30
C HIS A 41 -3.20 17.74 -3.91
N PHE A 42 -4.29 18.18 -3.27
CA PHE A 42 -4.30 18.80 -1.96
C PHE A 42 -5.48 18.26 -1.15
N GLU A 43 -5.25 18.11 0.15
CA GLU A 43 -6.24 17.54 1.07
C GLU A 43 -7.03 18.61 1.83
N TRP A 44 -6.83 19.87 1.49
CA TRP A 44 -7.65 21.00 1.89
C TRP A 44 -7.61 22.12 0.83
N THR A 45 -8.59 23.02 0.86
CA THR A 45 -8.70 24.13 -0.11
C THR A 45 -7.81 25.33 0.26
N ASP A 46 -7.58 25.54 1.56
CA ASP A 46 -6.96 26.77 2.05
C ASP A 46 -5.57 26.52 2.65
N GLY A 47 -4.54 26.68 1.83
CA GLY A 47 -3.15 26.81 2.26
C GLY A 47 -2.51 25.55 2.87
N ILE A 48 -1.29 25.75 3.37
CA ILE A 48 -0.49 24.71 4.03
C ILE A 48 -0.91 24.60 5.50
N SER A 49 -1.07 23.37 5.99
CA SER A 49 -1.51 23.09 7.37
C SER A 49 -0.37 23.04 8.39
N VAL A 50 0.83 22.62 7.97
CA VAL A 50 2.01 22.53 8.86
C VAL A 50 2.48 23.92 9.31
N ALA A 51 2.97 24.05 10.55
CA ALA A 51 3.61 25.28 11.02
C ALA A 51 5.03 25.47 10.49
N GLY A 52 5.65 24.39 10.02
CA GLY A 52 6.95 24.44 9.38
C GLY A 52 7.39 23.08 8.86
N LEU A 53 8.42 23.08 8.01
CA LEU A 53 8.95 21.87 7.39
C LEU A 53 10.45 21.71 7.66
N VAL A 54 10.86 20.50 8.03
CA VAL A 54 12.27 20.11 8.21
C VAL A 54 12.58 18.96 7.25
N VAL A 55 13.57 19.15 6.39
CA VAL A 55 13.98 18.16 5.37
C VAL A 55 15.48 17.91 5.40
N GLY A 56 15.90 16.77 4.85
CA GLY A 56 17.32 16.45 4.66
C GLY A 56 17.93 17.31 3.57
N GLU A 57 17.40 17.20 2.36
CA GLU A 57 17.83 17.91 1.17
C GLU A 57 16.61 18.46 0.43
N ILE A 58 16.74 19.64 -0.15
CA ILE A 58 15.70 20.28 -0.96
C ILE A 58 16.07 20.24 -2.44
N CYS A 59 15.16 19.72 -3.28
CA CYS A 59 15.29 19.80 -4.73
C CYS A 59 14.90 21.20 -5.22
N THR A 60 15.89 21.95 -5.72
CA THR A 60 15.70 23.32 -6.22
C THR A 60 15.23 23.38 -7.67
N THR A 61 15.46 22.31 -8.44
CA THR A 61 15.07 22.20 -9.86
C THR A 61 14.16 20.98 -10.07
N PRO A 62 12.89 21.04 -9.62
CA PRO A 62 12.02 19.88 -9.77
C PRO A 62 11.68 19.57 -11.22
N SER A 63 11.28 18.31 -11.45
CA SER A 63 10.88 17.81 -12.76
C SER A 63 9.64 16.92 -12.63
N HIS A 64 8.48 17.53 -12.87
CA HIS A 64 7.21 16.83 -12.97
C HIS A 64 6.30 17.56 -13.95
N TRP A 65 5.58 16.84 -14.81
CA TRP A 65 4.72 17.43 -15.85
C TRP A 65 3.58 18.33 -15.30
N ARG A 66 3.24 18.16 -14.01
CA ARG A 66 2.25 18.99 -13.27
C ARG A 66 2.84 20.18 -12.52
N GLN A 67 4.15 20.29 -12.43
CA GLN A 67 4.79 21.32 -11.61
C GLN A 67 4.49 22.71 -12.13
N THR A 68 4.06 23.61 -11.24
CA THR A 68 3.89 25.04 -11.56
C THR A 68 4.82 25.93 -10.75
N ARG A 69 5.28 25.46 -9.57
CA ARG A 69 6.23 26.17 -8.71
C ARG A 69 7.10 25.20 -7.91
N THR A 70 8.18 25.72 -7.32
CA THR A 70 9.02 24.95 -6.39
C THR A 70 8.35 24.84 -5.02
N LEU A 71 8.75 23.85 -4.22
CA LEU A 71 8.29 23.72 -2.83
C LEU A 71 8.62 24.96 -2.01
N SER A 72 9.84 25.47 -2.12
CA SER A 72 10.27 26.68 -1.39
C SER A 72 9.42 27.89 -1.75
N LYS A 73 9.07 28.06 -3.04
CA LYS A 73 8.22 29.19 -3.46
C LYS A 73 6.80 29.08 -2.92
N TRP A 74 6.23 27.87 -2.94
CA TRP A 74 4.91 27.61 -2.35
C TRP A 74 4.87 27.93 -0.85
N MET A 75 5.90 27.53 -0.11
CA MET A 75 6.02 27.81 1.32
C MET A 75 6.20 29.31 1.60
N GLU A 76 7.04 30.00 0.81
CA GLU A 76 7.23 31.45 0.90
C GLU A 76 5.91 32.20 0.68
N ASP A 77 5.17 31.85 -0.37
CA ASP A 77 3.88 32.48 -0.71
C ASP A 77 2.83 32.36 0.41
N GLN A 78 2.92 31.30 1.22
CA GLN A 78 2.01 30.99 2.34
C GLN A 78 2.60 31.37 3.71
N GLY A 79 3.79 31.97 3.76
CA GLY A 79 4.45 32.36 5.00
C GLY A 79 4.86 31.20 5.91
N ILE A 80 5.12 30.01 5.35
CA ILE A 80 5.49 28.82 6.11
C ILE A 80 7.02 28.68 6.17
N PRO A 81 7.63 28.65 7.37
CA PRO A 81 9.08 28.45 7.50
C PRO A 81 9.50 27.02 7.14
N GLY A 82 10.66 26.91 6.50
CA GLY A 82 11.30 25.64 6.20
C GLY A 82 12.79 25.67 6.50
N ILE A 83 13.38 24.50 6.78
CA ILE A 83 14.82 24.32 6.92
C ILE A 83 15.26 23.00 6.26
N SER A 84 16.34 23.06 5.49
CA SER A 84 17.00 21.92 4.84
C SER A 84 18.37 21.67 5.49
N ASP A 85 19.08 20.64 5.00
CA ASP A 85 20.42 20.26 5.42
C ASP A 85 20.47 19.82 6.90
N ILE A 86 19.35 19.27 7.38
CA ILE A 86 19.20 18.71 8.71
C ILE A 86 19.30 17.20 8.62
N ASP A 87 20.05 16.56 9.53
CA ASP A 87 19.98 15.11 9.71
C ASP A 87 18.60 14.73 10.29
N THR A 88 17.64 14.54 9.38
CA THR A 88 16.27 14.16 9.74
C THR A 88 16.22 12.79 10.39
N ARG A 89 17.16 11.89 10.08
CA ARG A 89 17.25 10.57 10.73
C ARG A 89 17.64 10.71 12.20
N GLU A 90 18.63 11.55 12.52
CA GLU A 90 19.00 11.81 13.92
C GLU A 90 17.87 12.53 14.67
N LEU A 91 17.20 13.49 14.04
CA LEU A 91 16.04 14.16 14.63
C LEU A 91 14.89 13.19 14.90
N THR A 92 14.58 12.28 13.96
CA THR A 92 13.58 11.22 14.15
C THR A 92 13.94 10.32 15.32
N LYS A 93 15.22 9.93 15.48
CA LYS A 93 15.67 9.15 16.65
C LYS A 93 15.43 9.91 17.95
N LYS A 94 15.78 11.20 18.02
CA LYS A 94 15.55 12.06 19.20
C LYS A 94 14.07 12.15 19.56
N ILE A 95 13.18 12.34 18.57
CA ILE A 95 11.72 12.35 18.78
C ILE A 95 11.23 10.99 19.29
N ARG A 96 11.68 9.89 18.68
CA ARG A 96 11.28 8.54 19.10
C ARG A 96 11.71 8.21 20.53
N GLU A 97 12.92 8.61 20.91
CA GLU A 97 13.50 8.32 22.22
C GLU A 97 12.87 9.16 23.34
N ASN A 98 12.60 10.45 23.09
CA ASN A 98 12.09 11.39 24.08
C ASN A 98 10.56 11.59 24.04
N GLY A 99 9.90 11.07 23.02
CA GLY A 99 8.48 11.27 22.77
C GLY A 99 8.16 12.59 22.06
N THR A 100 6.90 13.03 22.12
CA THR A 100 6.46 14.27 21.48
C THR A 100 7.22 15.46 22.06
N ILE A 101 8.11 16.05 21.27
CA ILE A 101 8.91 17.22 21.65
C ILE A 101 8.29 18.51 21.11
N LEU A 102 8.42 19.59 21.87
CA LEU A 102 8.18 20.93 21.35
C LEU A 102 9.41 21.39 20.56
N GLY A 103 9.18 22.00 19.41
CA GLY A 103 10.24 22.46 18.51
C GLY A 103 9.98 23.88 18.05
N ARG A 104 11.03 24.53 17.52
CA ARG A 104 10.96 25.86 16.93
C ARG A 104 12.02 26.00 15.85
N ILE A 105 11.63 26.57 14.70
CA ILE A 105 12.58 27.03 13.67
C ILE A 105 12.93 28.49 13.98
N THR A 106 14.22 28.81 14.05
CA THR A 106 14.72 30.16 14.33
C THR A 106 15.71 30.60 13.27
N TYR A 107 15.66 31.88 12.87
CA TYR A 107 16.61 32.48 11.92
C TYR A 107 18.00 32.70 12.50
N GLU A 108 18.08 32.85 13.82
CA GLU A 108 19.33 33.04 14.54
C GLU A 108 19.63 31.81 15.39
N LEU A 109 20.93 31.55 15.61
CA LEU A 109 21.37 30.57 16.59
C LEU A 109 20.92 30.99 18.00
N PRO A 110 20.51 30.02 18.86
CA PRO A 110 20.15 30.31 20.24
C PRO A 110 21.31 30.99 20.97
N LYS A 111 21.06 32.15 21.56
CA LYS A 111 22.01 32.78 22.50
C LYS A 111 21.79 32.17 23.90
N PRO A 112 22.85 31.80 24.65
CA PRO A 112 22.72 31.12 25.95
C PRO A 112 21.79 31.83 26.95
N GLU A 113 21.74 33.17 26.88
CA GLU A 113 20.99 34.01 27.82
C GLU A 113 19.54 34.28 27.40
N LYS A 114 19.16 33.95 26.15
CA LYS A 114 17.83 34.22 25.62
C LYS A 114 16.91 33.03 25.87
N LYS A 115 16.02 33.15 26.86
CA LYS A 115 15.00 32.13 27.13
C LYS A 115 14.10 31.96 25.91
N ILE A 116 14.12 30.78 25.29
CA ILE A 116 13.22 30.42 24.19
C ILE A 116 11.93 29.91 24.79
N ASN A 117 10.81 30.60 24.54
CA ASN A 117 9.49 30.13 24.91
C ASN A 117 9.00 29.13 23.86
N PHE A 118 8.67 27.92 24.32
CA PHE A 118 7.96 26.91 23.54
C PHE A 118 6.46 27.03 23.83
N VAL A 119 5.64 26.85 22.80
CA VAL A 119 4.19 26.84 22.89
C VAL A 119 3.72 25.45 22.53
N ASP A 120 2.90 24.83 23.39
CA ASP A 120 2.27 23.54 23.08
C ASP A 120 0.93 23.80 22.36
N PRO A 121 0.82 23.50 21.05
CA PRO A 121 -0.42 23.72 20.32
C PRO A 121 -1.56 22.82 20.79
N ASN A 122 -1.28 21.68 21.45
CA ASN A 122 -2.30 20.75 21.95
C ASN A 122 -3.12 21.32 23.11
N THR A 123 -2.70 22.44 23.70
CA THR A 123 -3.48 23.14 24.73
C THR A 123 -4.66 23.94 24.16
N ARG A 124 -4.69 24.15 22.84
CA ARG A 124 -5.77 24.84 22.12
C ARG A 124 -6.71 23.83 21.47
N ASN A 125 -7.92 24.29 21.14
CA ASN A 125 -8.86 23.53 20.33
C ASN A 125 -8.53 23.68 18.84
N LEU A 126 -7.55 22.91 18.36
CA LEU A 126 -7.11 22.93 16.95
C LEU A 126 -8.23 22.52 15.98
N VAL A 127 -9.16 21.66 16.43
CA VAL A 127 -10.35 21.28 15.67
C VAL A 127 -11.20 22.51 15.35
N ALA A 128 -11.45 23.38 16.32
CA ALA A 128 -12.22 24.60 16.12
C ALA A 128 -11.57 25.58 15.13
N GLU A 129 -10.24 25.58 15.07
CA GLU A 129 -9.47 26.41 14.13
C GLU A 129 -9.63 25.88 12.70
N CYS A 130 -9.49 24.57 12.51
CA CYS A 130 -9.57 23.92 11.20
C CYS A 130 -10.99 23.81 10.65
N SER A 131 -11.99 23.55 11.50
CA SER A 131 -13.37 23.26 11.09
C SER A 131 -13.96 24.38 10.22
N VAL A 132 -14.75 23.98 9.21
CA VAL A 132 -15.65 24.88 8.48
C VAL A 132 -16.52 25.69 9.45
N LYS A 133 -16.85 26.92 9.06
CA LYS A 133 -17.66 27.84 9.89
C LYS A 133 -19.15 27.78 9.58
N LYS A 134 -19.52 27.25 8.42
CA LYS A 134 -20.90 27.05 7.97
C LYS A 134 -21.02 25.71 7.25
N PRO A 135 -22.20 25.07 7.24
CA PRO A 135 -22.41 23.83 6.50
C PRO A 135 -22.10 24.00 5.00
N ILE A 136 -21.46 22.98 4.41
CA ILE A 136 -21.17 22.88 2.98
C ILE A 136 -21.80 21.59 2.46
N ILE A 137 -22.51 21.67 1.34
CA ILE A 137 -23.18 20.52 0.73
C ILE A 137 -22.42 20.11 -0.53
N TYR A 138 -22.00 18.85 -0.58
CA TYR A 138 -21.42 18.20 -1.75
C TYR A 138 -22.42 17.22 -2.33
N ASN A 139 -22.48 17.15 -3.66
CA ASN A 139 -23.43 16.31 -4.40
C ASN A 139 -24.88 16.48 -3.91
N PRO A 140 -25.48 17.67 -4.08
CA PRO A 140 -26.76 18.04 -3.45
C PRO A 140 -27.94 17.15 -3.84
N THR A 141 -27.89 16.50 -5.01
CA THR A 141 -28.91 15.57 -5.51
C THR A 141 -28.59 14.11 -5.18
N GLY A 142 -27.49 13.85 -4.49
CA GLY A 142 -27.03 12.51 -4.13
C GLY A 142 -27.87 11.84 -3.05
N SER A 143 -27.64 10.54 -2.87
CA SER A 143 -28.25 9.70 -1.85
C SER A 143 -27.33 8.52 -1.52
N PRO A 144 -27.22 8.11 -0.25
CA PRO A 144 -27.90 8.63 0.93
C PRO A 144 -27.35 9.98 1.42
N ARG A 145 -28.02 10.62 2.40
CA ARG A 145 -27.59 11.88 3.02
C ARG A 145 -26.65 11.60 4.18
N ILE A 146 -25.39 11.98 4.06
CA ILE A 146 -24.38 11.81 5.09
C ILE A 146 -24.10 13.15 5.77
N CYS A 147 -24.24 13.21 7.09
CA CYS A 147 -23.75 14.33 7.88
C CYS A 147 -22.30 14.06 8.27
N ALA A 148 -21.37 14.87 7.79
CA ALA A 148 -19.95 14.77 8.09
C ALA A 148 -19.56 15.88 9.08
N ILE A 149 -19.14 15.53 10.29
CA ILE A 149 -18.61 16.51 11.26
C ILE A 149 -17.18 16.85 10.88
N ASP A 150 -16.92 18.11 10.54
CA ASP A 150 -15.57 18.59 10.20
C ASP A 150 -14.72 18.78 11.45
N CYS A 151 -13.93 17.76 11.78
CA CYS A 151 -12.93 17.85 12.84
C CYS A 151 -11.56 18.31 12.33
N GLY A 152 -11.42 18.69 11.06
CA GLY A 152 -10.14 18.76 10.35
C GLY A 152 -10.05 17.74 9.20
N LEU A 153 -11.19 17.45 8.58
CA LEU A 153 -11.37 16.53 7.46
C LEU A 153 -10.33 16.69 6.34
N LYS A 154 -9.90 15.57 5.79
CA LYS A 154 -9.20 15.48 4.51
C LYS A 154 -10.18 15.40 3.35
N LEU A 155 -10.00 16.21 2.31
CA LEU A 155 -10.92 16.28 1.17
C LEU A 155 -11.19 14.93 0.51
N ASN A 156 -10.23 14.00 0.55
CA ASN A 156 -10.46 12.68 -0.04
C ASN A 156 -11.58 11.89 0.64
N GLN A 157 -11.89 12.16 1.92
CA GLN A 157 -13.06 11.56 2.59
C GLN A 157 -14.38 11.98 1.91
N ILE A 158 -14.48 13.24 1.45
CA ILE A 158 -15.64 13.70 0.67
C ILE A 158 -15.67 13.00 -0.69
N ARG A 159 -14.52 12.87 -1.36
CA ARG A 159 -14.42 12.17 -2.65
C ARG A 159 -14.90 10.72 -2.53
N CYS A 160 -14.46 9.98 -1.51
CA CYS A 160 -14.86 8.59 -1.30
C CYS A 160 -16.39 8.45 -1.19
N PHE A 161 -17.08 9.39 -0.51
CA PHE A 161 -18.54 9.38 -0.41
C PHE A 161 -19.26 9.81 -1.69
N VAL A 162 -18.82 10.91 -2.29
CA VAL A 162 -19.48 11.48 -3.48
C VAL A 162 -19.30 10.57 -4.69
N ALA A 163 -18.15 9.92 -4.84
CA ALA A 163 -17.91 8.91 -5.87
C ALA A 163 -18.86 7.71 -5.77
N ARG A 164 -19.37 7.42 -4.57
CA ARG A 164 -20.36 6.37 -4.29
C ARG A 164 -21.81 6.88 -4.33
N GLY A 165 -22.01 8.11 -4.82
CA GLY A 165 -23.32 8.73 -5.06
C GLY A 165 -23.95 9.44 -3.86
N ALA A 166 -23.29 9.46 -2.70
CA ALA A 166 -23.85 10.06 -1.48
C ALA A 166 -23.91 11.60 -1.57
N ARG A 167 -24.94 12.19 -0.94
CA ARG A 167 -24.98 13.63 -0.64
C ARG A 167 -24.27 13.84 0.69
N VAL A 168 -23.24 14.66 0.74
CA VAL A 168 -22.48 14.92 1.97
C VAL A 168 -22.72 16.34 2.44
N GLU A 169 -23.16 16.48 3.68
CA GLU A 169 -23.26 17.77 4.36
C GLU A 169 -22.16 17.87 5.41
N LEU A 170 -21.11 18.61 5.07
CA LEU A 170 -19.99 18.90 5.95
C LEU A 170 -20.38 20.01 6.91
N VAL A 171 -20.46 19.71 8.21
CA VAL A 171 -20.91 20.63 9.25
C VAL A 171 -19.77 21.02 10.19
N PRO A 172 -19.84 22.18 10.87
CA PRO A 172 -18.86 22.56 11.89
C PRO A 172 -18.72 21.52 13.02
N TRP A 173 -17.53 21.44 13.62
CA TRP A 173 -17.21 20.50 14.71
C TRP A 173 -18.20 20.51 15.89
N ASN A 174 -18.78 21.67 16.20
CA ASN A 174 -19.73 21.89 17.30
C ASN A 174 -21.19 22.02 16.83
N TYR A 175 -21.50 21.51 15.64
CA TYR A 175 -22.84 21.58 15.07
C TYR A 175 -23.86 20.79 15.90
N ASN A 176 -25.04 21.37 16.15
CA ASN A 176 -26.13 20.68 16.83
C ASN A 176 -26.78 19.68 15.88
N LEU A 177 -26.53 18.38 16.07
CA LEU A 177 -26.98 17.33 15.17
C LEU A 177 -28.49 17.12 15.27
N ASP A 178 -29.14 17.02 14.11
CA ASP A 178 -30.55 16.70 13.93
C ASP A 178 -30.69 15.42 13.10
N MET A 179 -30.98 14.32 13.79
CA MET A 179 -31.06 12.96 13.23
C MET A 179 -32.16 12.82 12.17
N SER A 180 -33.09 13.77 12.05
CA SER A 180 -34.12 13.74 10.99
C SER A 180 -33.59 14.17 9.61
N LYS A 181 -32.41 14.82 9.58
CA LYS A 181 -31.86 15.47 8.38
C LYS A 181 -30.84 14.62 7.61
N PHE A 182 -30.34 13.55 8.21
CA PHE A 182 -29.31 12.69 7.61
C PHE A 182 -29.61 11.22 7.89
N ASP A 183 -29.05 10.38 7.03
CA ASP A 183 -29.27 8.94 7.00
C ASP A 183 -28.05 8.16 7.55
N GLY A 184 -26.87 8.81 7.59
CA GLY A 184 -25.62 8.33 8.19
C GLY A 184 -24.81 9.45 8.82
N LEU A 185 -24.10 9.16 9.90
CA LEU A 185 -23.19 10.09 10.58
C LEU A 185 -21.73 9.70 10.32
N PHE A 186 -20.95 10.65 9.83
CA PHE A 186 -19.52 10.50 9.64
C PHE A 186 -18.75 11.50 10.51
N ILE A 187 -17.68 11.04 11.16
CA ILE A 187 -16.82 11.87 12.02
C ILE A 187 -15.42 11.84 11.44
N SER A 188 -14.94 12.97 10.93
CA SER A 188 -13.69 13.05 10.19
C SER A 188 -12.44 12.88 11.06
N ASN A 189 -11.29 12.80 10.40
CA ASN A 189 -10.00 13.03 11.04
C ASN A 189 -9.86 14.47 11.54
N GLY A 190 -8.78 14.74 12.27
CA GLY A 190 -8.48 16.08 12.77
C GLY A 190 -7.21 16.17 13.62
N PRO A 191 -6.76 17.39 13.92
CA PRO A 191 -5.62 17.64 14.80
C PRO A 191 -6.00 17.66 16.28
N GLY A 192 -4.98 17.60 17.14
CA GLY A 192 -5.11 17.92 18.56
C GLY A 192 -5.53 16.75 19.44
N ASP A 193 -5.99 17.10 20.65
CA ASP A 193 -6.36 16.16 21.70
C ASP A 193 -7.89 15.94 21.72
N PRO A 194 -8.41 14.70 21.65
CA PRO A 194 -9.85 14.45 21.70
C PRO A 194 -10.54 15.00 22.96
N VAL A 195 -9.82 15.15 24.07
CA VAL A 195 -10.37 15.62 25.36
C VAL A 195 -10.92 17.05 25.28
N VAL A 196 -10.40 17.89 24.36
CA VAL A 196 -10.88 19.27 24.20
C VAL A 196 -12.18 19.36 23.37
N CYS A 197 -12.59 18.28 22.71
CA CYS A 197 -13.73 18.26 21.77
C CYS A 197 -15.05 17.84 22.45
N LYS A 198 -15.32 18.36 23.65
CA LYS A 198 -16.47 17.95 24.49
C LYS A 198 -17.83 18.16 23.81
N ASP A 199 -17.99 19.25 23.08
CA ASP A 199 -19.25 19.56 22.40
C ASP A 199 -19.56 18.52 21.32
N THR A 200 -18.54 18.12 20.53
CA THR A 200 -18.67 17.06 19.53
C THR A 200 -19.02 15.72 20.17
N VAL A 201 -18.32 15.34 21.24
CA VAL A 201 -18.59 14.10 21.99
C VAL A 201 -20.03 14.07 22.50
N SER A 202 -20.53 15.18 23.07
CA SER A 202 -21.92 15.31 23.52
C SER A 202 -22.94 15.09 22.40
N GLN A 203 -22.66 15.59 21.18
CA GLN A 203 -23.51 15.35 20.02
C GLN A 203 -23.47 13.89 19.55
N ILE A 204 -22.30 13.24 19.59
CA ILE A 204 -22.17 11.81 19.26
C ILE A 204 -22.95 10.96 20.28
N GLU A 205 -22.81 11.23 21.57
CA GLU A 205 -23.58 10.58 22.63
C GLU A 205 -25.09 10.73 22.43
N LYS A 206 -25.54 11.93 22.03
CA LYS A 206 -26.94 12.20 21.71
C LYS A 206 -27.43 11.27 20.59
N VAL A 207 -26.66 11.08 19.53
CA VAL A 207 -27.03 10.20 18.40
C VAL A 207 -27.07 8.73 18.84
N LEU A 208 -26.05 8.27 19.57
CA LEU A 208 -25.95 6.90 20.10
C LEU A 208 -27.13 6.53 21.02
N LYS A 209 -27.63 7.48 21.81
CA LYS A 209 -28.74 7.27 22.76
C LYS A 209 -30.12 7.23 22.09
N HIS A 210 -30.30 7.92 20.97
CA HIS A 210 -31.63 8.17 20.39
C HIS A 210 -31.85 7.57 18.99
N SER A 211 -30.82 6.98 18.36
CA SER A 211 -30.95 6.40 17.04
C SER A 211 -29.94 5.29 16.76
N ASP A 212 -30.28 4.39 15.84
CA ASP A 212 -29.34 3.42 15.26
C ASP A 212 -28.90 3.85 13.84
N ILE A 213 -28.79 5.16 13.61
CA ILE A 213 -28.22 5.69 12.36
C ILE A 213 -26.77 5.20 12.28
N PRO A 214 -26.30 4.64 11.14
CA PRO A 214 -24.93 4.19 11.02
C PRO A 214 -23.93 5.30 11.32
N ILE A 215 -22.87 4.94 12.06
CA ILE A 215 -21.81 5.87 12.46
C ILE A 215 -20.46 5.33 11.99
N PHE A 216 -19.70 6.18 11.29
CA PHE A 216 -18.33 5.88 10.88
C PHE A 216 -17.37 6.99 11.32
N GLY A 217 -16.36 6.64 12.12
CA GLY A 217 -15.31 7.56 12.57
C GLY A 217 -13.93 7.24 12.00
N ILE A 218 -13.16 8.26 11.61
CA ILE A 218 -11.80 8.12 11.11
C ILE A 218 -10.82 8.93 11.97
N CYS A 219 -9.71 8.32 12.39
CA CYS A 219 -8.61 8.95 13.14
C CYS A 219 -9.10 9.67 14.40
N LEU A 220 -9.19 11.00 14.42
CA LEU A 220 -9.80 11.73 15.53
C LEU A 220 -11.26 11.31 15.75
N GLY A 221 -12.03 11.09 14.68
CA GLY A 221 -13.40 10.59 14.76
C GLY A 221 -13.51 9.22 15.45
N HIS A 222 -12.51 8.35 15.30
CA HIS A 222 -12.41 7.12 16.07
C HIS A 222 -12.23 7.38 17.57
N GLN A 223 -11.35 8.33 17.94
CA GLN A 223 -11.12 8.71 19.33
C GLN A 223 -12.35 9.38 19.96
N LEU A 224 -13.05 10.23 19.22
CA LEU A 224 -14.27 10.92 19.68
C LEU A 224 -15.43 9.94 19.87
N LEU A 225 -15.64 9.01 18.92
CA LEU A 225 -16.63 7.94 19.07
C LEU A 225 -16.29 7.06 20.28
N SER A 226 -15.03 6.67 20.43
CA SER A 226 -14.56 5.86 21.57
C SER A 226 -14.79 6.59 22.91
N THR A 227 -14.54 7.89 22.94
CA THR A 227 -14.80 8.72 24.14
C THR A 227 -16.30 8.79 24.45
N ALA A 228 -17.15 8.95 23.43
CA ALA A 228 -18.61 9.00 23.59
C ALA A 228 -19.22 7.69 24.14
N ILE A 229 -18.54 6.56 23.96
CA ILE A 229 -18.95 5.27 24.53
C ILE A 229 -18.26 4.96 25.87
N GLY A 230 -17.49 5.91 26.42
CA GLY A 230 -16.86 5.81 27.74
C GLY A 230 -15.42 5.26 27.75
N CYS A 231 -14.77 5.08 26.59
CA CYS A 231 -13.37 4.68 26.55
C CYS A 231 -12.43 5.82 26.98
N LYS A 232 -11.24 5.45 27.45
CA LYS A 232 -10.15 6.40 27.71
C LYS A 232 -9.26 6.57 26.48
N THR A 233 -8.77 7.79 26.29
CA THR A 233 -7.71 8.10 25.33
C THR A 233 -6.42 8.47 26.05
N TYR A 234 -5.29 8.22 25.43
CA TYR A 234 -3.98 8.59 25.99
C TYR A 234 -3.04 9.11 24.91
N LYS A 235 -2.12 10.00 25.30
CA LYS A 235 -1.07 10.50 24.42
C LYS A 235 -0.01 9.42 24.23
N MET A 236 0.25 9.06 22.98
CA MET A 236 1.31 8.12 22.61
C MET A 236 2.68 8.79 22.79
N LYS A 237 3.73 7.97 22.96
CA LYS A 237 5.10 8.48 23.10
C LYS A 237 5.47 9.34 21.89
N TYR A 238 5.46 8.78 20.68
CA TYR A 238 5.81 9.47 19.44
C TYR A 238 4.76 9.36 18.33
N GLY A 239 3.61 8.71 18.62
CA GLY A 239 2.48 8.52 17.70
C GLY A 239 2.77 7.61 16.50
N ASN A 240 1.73 7.28 15.74
CA ASN A 240 1.86 6.55 14.50
C ASN A 240 1.68 7.53 13.33
N ARG A 241 2.77 7.70 12.56
CA ARG A 241 2.88 8.67 11.47
C ARG A 241 3.63 8.07 10.30
N GLY A 242 2.92 7.76 9.22
CA GLY A 242 3.51 7.14 8.04
C GLY A 242 2.48 6.47 7.14
N HIS A 243 2.95 5.89 6.04
CA HIS A 243 2.11 5.22 5.03
C HIS A 243 2.32 3.70 4.99
N ASN A 244 2.98 3.15 6.01
CA ASN A 244 3.43 1.77 6.07
C ASN A 244 3.12 1.13 7.43
N LEU A 245 1.99 1.48 8.04
CA LEU A 245 1.62 0.98 9.35
C LEU A 245 0.75 -0.27 9.19
N PRO A 246 1.22 -1.46 9.65
CA PRO A 246 0.49 -2.70 9.52
C PRO A 246 -0.63 -2.81 10.57
N CYS A 247 -1.86 -3.04 10.13
CA CYS A 247 -3.03 -3.24 10.98
C CYS A 247 -3.63 -4.63 10.77
N ILE A 248 -3.79 -5.39 11.84
CA ILE A 248 -4.44 -6.72 11.83
C ILE A 248 -5.92 -6.54 12.08
N HIS A 249 -6.75 -7.05 11.16
CA HIS A 249 -8.19 -7.14 11.33
C HIS A 249 -8.55 -8.37 12.17
N HIS A 250 -9.17 -8.17 13.33
CA HIS A 250 -9.45 -9.28 14.28
C HIS A 250 -10.42 -10.32 13.71
N GLY A 251 -11.38 -9.91 12.89
CA GLY A 251 -12.38 -10.82 12.34
C GLY A 251 -11.85 -11.80 11.29
N THR A 252 -10.74 -11.48 10.62
CA THR A 252 -10.19 -12.32 9.52
C THR A 252 -8.73 -12.73 9.73
N GLY A 253 -8.02 -12.12 10.69
CA GLY A 253 -6.59 -12.32 10.92
C GLY A 253 -5.69 -11.73 9.83
N ARG A 254 -6.25 -11.03 8.84
CA ARG A 254 -5.48 -10.41 7.75
C ARG A 254 -4.81 -9.12 8.25
N CYS A 255 -3.62 -8.87 7.72
CA CYS A 255 -2.88 -7.64 7.93
C CYS A 255 -3.00 -6.73 6.70
N PHE A 256 -3.21 -5.44 6.92
CA PHE A 256 -3.32 -4.40 5.88
C PHE A 256 -2.31 -3.30 6.12
N MET A 257 -1.76 -2.72 5.06
CA MET A 257 -0.90 -1.54 5.18
C MET A 257 -1.78 -0.30 5.24
N THR A 258 -1.49 0.61 6.16
CA THR A 258 -2.35 1.78 6.41
C THR A 258 -1.57 3.08 6.47
N SER A 259 -2.26 4.17 6.11
CA SER A 259 -1.80 5.55 6.32
C SER A 259 -2.28 6.05 7.67
N GLN A 260 -1.37 6.55 8.50
CA GLN A 260 -1.67 7.00 9.85
C GLN A 260 -1.01 8.34 10.15
N ASN A 261 -1.72 9.19 10.87
CA ASN A 261 -1.21 10.46 11.40
C ASN A 261 -1.91 10.82 12.71
N HIS A 262 -1.55 10.15 13.81
CA HIS A 262 -2.12 10.46 15.12
C HIS A 262 -1.10 10.36 16.25
N GLY A 263 -1.26 11.22 17.25
CA GLY A 263 -0.44 11.25 18.48
C GLY A 263 -1.15 10.69 19.71
N PHE A 264 -2.42 10.30 19.58
CA PHE A 264 -3.27 9.78 20.65
C PHE A 264 -3.83 8.44 20.22
N ALA A 265 -4.13 7.58 21.19
CA ALA A 265 -4.72 6.27 20.96
C ALA A 265 -5.83 5.99 21.98
N VAL A 266 -6.70 5.04 21.64
CA VAL A 266 -7.78 4.55 22.50
C VAL A 266 -7.29 3.35 23.31
N ASP A 267 -7.58 3.36 24.61
CA ASP A 267 -7.34 2.23 25.50
C ASP A 267 -8.44 1.17 25.31
N ALA A 268 -8.14 0.16 24.49
CA ALA A 268 -9.07 -0.93 24.19
C ALA A 268 -9.50 -1.74 25.43
N THR A 269 -8.76 -1.68 26.55
CA THR A 269 -9.16 -2.36 27.80
C THR A 269 -10.39 -1.72 28.46
N THR A 270 -10.72 -0.48 28.05
CA THR A 270 -11.86 0.29 28.56
C THR A 270 -13.12 0.16 27.70
N LEU A 271 -13.10 -0.71 26.68
CA LEU A 271 -14.26 -0.93 25.82
C LEU A 271 -15.46 -1.49 26.61
N PRO A 272 -16.67 -0.95 26.42
CA PRO A 272 -17.89 -1.55 26.96
C PRO A 272 -18.15 -2.95 26.37
N ALA A 273 -18.94 -3.76 27.08
CA ALA A 273 -19.20 -5.16 26.71
C ALA A 273 -19.81 -5.37 25.31
N ASP A 274 -20.56 -4.38 24.81
CA ASP A 274 -21.21 -4.43 23.49
C ASP A 274 -20.28 -4.00 22.33
N TRP A 275 -19.03 -3.64 22.65
CA TRP A 275 -18.02 -3.23 21.69
C TRP A 275 -16.84 -4.19 21.68
N GLU A 276 -16.10 -4.20 20.58
CA GLU A 276 -14.84 -4.93 20.46
C GLU A 276 -13.84 -4.19 19.57
N ALA A 277 -12.56 -4.54 19.72
CA ALA A 277 -11.52 -4.03 18.84
C ALA A 277 -11.69 -4.59 17.43
N LEU A 278 -11.69 -3.70 16.43
CA LEU A 278 -11.82 -4.06 15.01
C LEU A 278 -10.45 -4.30 14.38
N PHE A 279 -9.50 -3.39 14.64
CA PHE A 279 -8.12 -3.48 14.17
C PHE A 279 -7.13 -3.25 15.33
N THR A 280 -5.94 -3.85 15.21
CA THR A 280 -4.80 -3.60 16.10
C THR A 280 -3.52 -3.43 15.28
N ASN A 281 -2.69 -2.49 15.70
CA ASN A 281 -1.39 -2.25 15.08
C ASN A 281 -0.46 -3.45 15.32
N ALA A 282 0.14 -4.02 14.28
CA ALA A 282 1.00 -5.20 14.41
C ALA A 282 2.38 -4.86 15.02
N ASN A 283 2.80 -3.59 15.01
CA ASN A 283 4.11 -3.19 15.52
C ASN A 283 4.10 -2.90 17.03
N ASP A 284 3.05 -2.27 17.55
CA ASP A 284 3.00 -1.78 18.93
C ASP A 284 1.74 -2.18 19.72
N ASN A 285 0.82 -2.92 19.10
CA ASN A 285 -0.44 -3.40 19.67
C ASN A 285 -1.44 -2.31 20.08
N THR A 286 -1.29 -1.06 19.61
CA THR A 286 -2.31 -0.04 19.86
C THR A 286 -3.63 -0.35 19.14
N ASN A 287 -4.74 0.15 19.69
CA ASN A 287 -6.03 0.05 19.03
C ASN A 287 -6.04 0.85 17.72
N GLU A 288 -6.53 0.22 16.65
CA GLU A 288 -6.59 0.82 15.32
C GLU A 288 -8.03 0.88 14.79
N GLY A 289 -9.01 0.55 15.64
CA GLY A 289 -10.42 0.60 15.30
C GLY A 289 -11.28 -0.15 16.30
N ILE A 290 -12.56 0.21 16.36
CA ILE A 290 -13.58 -0.40 17.21
C ILE A 290 -14.86 -0.62 16.42
N ILE A 291 -15.64 -1.60 16.85
CA ILE A 291 -16.92 -1.93 16.24
C ILE A 291 -17.92 -2.35 17.32
N HIS A 292 -19.18 -1.95 17.13
CA HIS A 292 -20.28 -2.43 17.96
C HIS A 292 -20.71 -3.83 17.49
N LYS A 293 -21.04 -4.73 18.44
CA LYS A 293 -21.34 -6.14 18.12
C LYS A 293 -22.60 -6.35 17.28
N SER A 294 -23.63 -5.53 17.49
CA SER A 294 -24.90 -5.57 16.73
C SER A 294 -25.20 -4.29 15.92
N LYS A 295 -25.16 -3.12 16.56
CA LYS A 295 -25.50 -1.83 15.92
C LYS A 295 -24.51 -1.41 14.82
N PRO A 296 -24.94 -0.57 13.84
CA PRO A 296 -24.14 -0.20 12.68
C PRO A 296 -23.09 0.90 12.98
N TYR A 297 -22.29 0.71 14.01
CA TYR A 297 -21.28 1.68 14.44
C TYR A 297 -19.88 1.06 14.37
N PHE A 298 -18.98 1.74 13.68
CA PHE A 298 -17.58 1.36 13.68
C PHE A 298 -16.68 2.57 13.45
N SER A 299 -15.40 2.43 13.76
CA SER A 299 -14.42 3.47 13.48
C SER A 299 -13.04 2.88 13.34
N VAL A 300 -12.16 3.59 12.64
CA VAL A 300 -10.76 3.22 12.42
C VAL A 300 -9.84 4.38 12.76
N GLN A 301 -8.67 4.08 13.32
CA GLN A 301 -7.70 5.08 13.75
C GLN A 301 -6.81 5.54 12.58
N PHE A 302 -6.64 4.71 11.56
CA PHE A 302 -5.96 5.03 10.31
C PHE A 302 -6.87 5.74 9.30
N HIS A 303 -6.30 6.15 8.18
CA HIS A 303 -6.94 6.93 7.12
C HIS A 303 -7.22 6.05 5.89
N PRO A 304 -8.40 5.40 5.80
CA PRO A 304 -8.77 4.60 4.63
C PRO A 304 -8.98 5.44 3.36
N GLU A 305 -9.10 6.76 3.47
CA GLU A 305 -9.06 7.69 2.33
C GLU A 305 -7.63 7.97 1.83
N HIS A 306 -6.60 7.34 2.39
CA HIS A 306 -5.22 7.39 1.89
C HIS A 306 -4.66 8.81 1.70
N THR A 307 -4.42 9.24 0.45
CA THR A 307 -3.92 10.55 0.00
C THR A 307 -3.10 11.31 1.04
N ALA A 308 -1.86 10.91 1.32
CA ALA A 308 -1.09 9.83 0.67
C ALA A 308 -1.16 8.49 1.43
N GLY A 309 -0.79 7.40 0.75
CA GLY A 309 -0.66 6.06 1.32
C GLY A 309 -1.41 4.99 0.51
N PRO A 310 -1.45 3.75 1.02
CA PRO A 310 -2.07 2.62 0.33
C PRO A 310 -3.61 2.73 0.32
N GLU A 311 -4.23 2.28 -0.76
CA GLU A 311 -5.69 2.31 -0.99
C GLU A 311 -6.41 1.04 -0.48
N ASP A 312 -5.69 0.19 0.26
CA ASP A 312 -6.09 -1.17 0.69
C ASP A 312 -7.44 -1.27 1.42
N LEU A 313 -7.89 -0.18 2.04
CA LEU A 313 -9.07 -0.16 2.93
C LEU A 313 -10.10 0.91 2.56
N GLU A 314 -10.09 1.43 1.32
CA GLU A 314 -11.13 2.36 0.86
C GLU A 314 -12.55 1.71 0.92
N LEU A 315 -12.63 0.38 0.85
CA LEU A 315 -13.88 -0.38 0.98
C LEU A 315 -14.65 -0.12 2.28
N LEU A 316 -14.02 0.45 3.31
CA LEU A 316 -14.72 0.83 4.55
C LEU A 316 -15.81 1.89 4.30
N PHE A 317 -15.64 2.75 3.29
CA PHE A 317 -16.69 3.67 2.84
C PHE A 317 -17.87 2.92 2.21
N ASP A 318 -17.62 1.84 1.46
CA ASP A 318 -18.67 0.98 0.91
C ASP A 318 -19.49 0.32 2.02
N VAL A 319 -18.83 -0.28 3.01
CA VAL A 319 -19.50 -0.92 4.16
C VAL A 319 -20.41 0.06 4.89
N PHE A 320 -19.93 1.27 5.16
CA PHE A 320 -20.73 2.29 5.82
C PHE A 320 -21.97 2.68 5.00
N LEU A 321 -21.80 2.95 3.70
CA LEU A 321 -22.91 3.35 2.84
C LEU A 321 -23.92 2.22 2.60
N GLU A 322 -23.47 0.96 2.56
CA GLU A 322 -24.34 -0.21 2.52
C GLU A 322 -25.21 -0.28 3.77
N ALA A 323 -24.63 -0.11 4.96
CA ALA A 323 -25.39 -0.09 6.22
C ALA A 323 -26.44 1.05 6.25
N VAL A 324 -26.10 2.22 5.69
CA VAL A 324 -27.05 3.34 5.56
C VAL A 324 -28.21 2.98 4.63
N LYS A 325 -27.90 2.39 3.46
CA LYS A 325 -28.91 2.00 2.47
C LYS A 325 -29.82 0.88 3.00
N GLU A 326 -29.27 -0.10 3.70
CA GLU A 326 -30.04 -1.19 4.32
C GLU A 326 -31.06 -0.64 5.32
N ARG A 327 -30.62 0.24 6.23
CA ARG A 327 -31.51 0.92 7.19
C ARG A 327 -32.62 1.70 6.48
N LEU A 328 -32.32 2.42 5.41
CA LEU A 328 -33.30 3.22 4.66
C LEU A 328 -34.36 2.36 3.95
N ASN A 329 -33.97 1.19 3.44
CA ASN A 329 -34.87 0.31 2.69
C ASN A 329 -35.87 -0.43 3.59
N GLY A 330 -35.75 -0.33 4.92
CA GLY A 330 -36.67 -0.99 5.86
C GLY A 330 -36.57 -2.53 5.87
N ASN A 331 -35.60 -3.09 5.14
CA ASN A 331 -35.24 -4.49 5.24
C ASN A 331 -34.51 -4.65 6.57
N GLY A 332 -35.02 -5.48 7.49
CA GLY A 332 -34.27 -5.82 8.70
C GLY A 332 -32.84 -6.24 8.33
N GLU A 333 -31.85 -5.80 9.10
CA GLU A 333 -30.43 -6.08 8.82
C GLU A 333 -30.24 -7.59 8.57
N THR A 334 -30.00 -7.97 7.31
CA THR A 334 -29.70 -9.37 6.97
C THR A 334 -28.33 -9.78 7.54
N LYS A 335 -27.44 -8.81 7.73
CA LYS A 335 -26.10 -8.94 8.30
C LYS A 335 -25.78 -7.69 9.10
N THR A 336 -25.11 -7.86 10.23
CA THR A 336 -24.51 -6.74 10.97
C THR A 336 -23.35 -6.13 10.17
N VAL A 337 -23.00 -4.87 10.44
CA VAL A 337 -21.80 -4.22 9.86
C VAL A 337 -20.54 -5.06 10.09
N ARG A 338 -20.45 -5.70 11.26
CA ARG A 338 -19.36 -6.60 11.62
C ARG A 338 -19.26 -7.80 10.68
N GLU A 339 -20.38 -8.47 10.41
CA GLU A 339 -20.40 -9.61 9.49
C GLU A 339 -20.07 -9.19 8.06
N ASN A 340 -20.58 -8.04 7.62
CA ASN A 340 -20.26 -7.49 6.29
C ASN A 340 -18.76 -7.18 6.15
N LEU A 341 -18.13 -6.59 7.18
CA LEU A 341 -16.68 -6.36 7.21
C LEU A 341 -15.89 -7.67 7.15
N ILE A 342 -16.27 -8.67 7.95
CA ILE A 342 -15.62 -9.98 7.93
C ILE A 342 -15.71 -10.59 6.54
N GLU A 343 -16.87 -10.55 5.90
CA GLU A 343 -17.08 -11.10 4.57
C GLU A 343 -16.22 -10.39 3.50
N LYS A 344 -16.29 -9.06 3.43
CA LYS A 344 -15.53 -8.28 2.43
C LYS A 344 -14.02 -8.35 2.64
N LEU A 345 -13.58 -8.42 3.90
CA LEU A 345 -12.16 -8.55 4.22
C LEU A 345 -11.69 -10.00 4.21
N SER A 346 -12.57 -11.00 4.12
CA SER A 346 -12.14 -12.40 4.07
C SER A 346 -11.47 -12.73 2.74
N TYR A 347 -10.39 -13.49 2.81
CA TYR A 347 -9.78 -14.11 1.64
C TYR A 347 -9.91 -15.62 1.76
N LYS A 348 -10.54 -16.25 0.77
CA LYS A 348 -10.62 -17.71 0.66
C LYS A 348 -9.57 -18.17 -0.35
N PRO A 349 -8.42 -18.67 0.11
CA PRO A 349 -7.41 -19.24 -0.79
C PRO A 349 -8.00 -20.42 -1.57
N LYS A 350 -7.49 -20.66 -2.78
CA LYS A 350 -7.88 -21.83 -3.56
C LYS A 350 -7.40 -23.10 -2.81
N ALA A 351 -8.18 -24.17 -2.85
CA ALA A 351 -7.93 -25.37 -2.04
C ALA A 351 -6.52 -25.98 -2.25
N ASP A 352 -5.96 -25.83 -3.46
CA ASP A 352 -4.67 -26.40 -3.85
C ASP A 352 -3.47 -25.49 -3.56
N THR A 353 -3.67 -24.28 -3.04
CA THR A 353 -2.58 -23.31 -2.83
C THR A 353 -2.00 -23.31 -1.41
N ILE A 354 -2.70 -23.90 -0.41
CA ILE A 354 -2.15 -24.00 0.95
C ILE A 354 -1.55 -25.37 1.18
N GLN A 355 -0.26 -25.38 1.50
CA GLN A 355 0.39 -26.57 2.02
C GLN A 355 0.04 -26.74 3.51
N LEU A 356 -0.92 -27.64 3.79
CA LEU A 356 -1.41 -27.91 5.15
C LEU A 356 -0.36 -28.57 6.07
N GLU A 357 0.63 -29.26 5.49
CA GLU A 357 1.67 -29.96 6.24
C GLU A 357 3.06 -29.41 5.97
N ARG A 358 3.80 -29.11 7.04
CA ARG A 358 5.19 -28.67 6.98
C ARG A 358 6.08 -29.76 6.36
N PRO A 359 6.81 -29.48 5.26
CA PRO A 359 7.64 -30.49 4.61
C PRO A 359 8.86 -30.82 5.48
N LYS A 360 9.27 -32.08 5.51
CA LYS A 360 10.47 -32.52 6.26
C LYS A 360 11.76 -32.37 5.46
N LYS A 361 11.66 -32.39 4.13
CA LYS A 361 12.79 -32.35 3.20
C LYS A 361 12.37 -31.56 1.96
N VAL A 362 13.17 -30.58 1.58
CA VAL A 362 12.92 -29.70 0.43
C VAL A 362 14.14 -29.69 -0.49
N LEU A 363 13.88 -29.84 -1.79
CA LEU A 363 14.84 -29.69 -2.86
C LEU A 363 14.87 -28.23 -3.34
N ILE A 364 16.05 -27.69 -3.57
CA ILE A 364 16.27 -26.34 -4.07
C ILE A 364 17.06 -26.46 -5.36
N LEU A 365 16.54 -25.90 -6.44
CA LEU A 365 17.28 -25.77 -7.69
C LEU A 365 18.07 -24.46 -7.65
N GLY A 366 19.40 -24.56 -7.69
CA GLY A 366 20.31 -23.42 -7.66
C GLY A 366 20.33 -22.65 -8.98
N SER A 367 21.29 -21.72 -9.08
CA SER A 367 21.43 -20.80 -10.22
C SER A 367 21.89 -21.46 -11.53
N GLY A 368 22.58 -22.61 -11.44
CA GLY A 368 23.23 -23.20 -12.61
C GLY A 368 24.62 -22.62 -12.83
N GLY A 369 25.08 -22.60 -14.08
CA GLY A 369 26.31 -21.87 -14.43
C GLY A 369 26.05 -20.38 -14.51
N LEU A 370 27.04 -19.55 -14.18
CA LEU A 370 26.95 -18.10 -14.33
C LEU A 370 26.87 -17.74 -15.82
N SER A 371 25.83 -17.01 -16.21
CA SER A 371 25.61 -16.52 -17.58
C SER A 371 25.25 -15.04 -17.55
N ILE A 372 25.45 -14.34 -18.69
CA ILE A 372 25.01 -12.94 -18.82
C ILE A 372 23.49 -12.91 -18.66
N GLY A 373 22.98 -12.13 -17.71
CA GLY A 373 21.55 -12.08 -17.37
C GLY A 373 21.12 -13.04 -16.25
N GLN A 374 21.99 -13.94 -15.78
CA GLN A 374 21.80 -14.72 -14.56
C GLN A 374 23.06 -14.67 -13.69
N ALA A 375 23.12 -13.65 -12.83
CA ALA A 375 24.28 -13.37 -11.98
C ALA A 375 24.19 -14.08 -10.62
N GLY A 376 25.13 -13.76 -9.71
CA GLY A 376 25.20 -14.29 -8.35
C GLY A 376 24.03 -13.90 -7.42
N GLU A 377 23.01 -13.19 -7.90
CA GLU A 377 21.80 -12.86 -7.13
C GLU A 377 21.02 -14.12 -6.71
N PHE A 378 21.03 -15.15 -7.55
CA PHE A 378 20.35 -16.43 -7.29
C PHE A 378 21.12 -17.28 -6.28
N ASP A 379 22.44 -17.18 -6.26
CA ASP A 379 23.26 -17.80 -5.23
C ASP A 379 22.96 -17.22 -3.85
N TYR A 380 22.82 -15.88 -3.76
CA TYR A 380 22.40 -15.21 -2.53
C TYR A 380 20.95 -15.59 -2.14
N SER A 381 20.01 -15.50 -3.08
CA SER A 381 18.59 -15.76 -2.83
C SER A 381 18.34 -17.21 -2.39
N GLY A 382 18.95 -18.18 -3.08
CA GLY A 382 18.87 -19.58 -2.69
C GLY A 382 19.56 -19.87 -1.35
N SER A 383 20.61 -19.13 -0.99
CA SER A 383 21.22 -19.22 0.35
C SER A 383 20.28 -18.74 1.46
N GLN A 384 19.50 -17.67 1.21
CA GLN A 384 18.47 -17.23 2.15
C GLN A 384 17.33 -18.24 2.26
N ALA A 385 16.93 -18.88 1.17
CA ALA A 385 15.94 -19.96 1.19
C ALA A 385 16.42 -21.15 2.05
N ILE A 386 17.69 -21.55 1.91
CA ILE A 386 18.30 -22.60 2.76
C ILE A 386 18.26 -22.19 4.24
N LYS A 387 18.64 -20.95 4.55
CA LYS A 387 18.62 -20.42 5.92
C LYS A 387 17.21 -20.48 6.52
N ALA A 388 16.19 -20.00 5.81
CA ALA A 388 14.80 -20.01 6.28
C ALA A 388 14.30 -21.45 6.53
N LEU A 389 14.59 -22.38 5.61
CA LEU A 389 14.24 -23.78 5.79
C LEU A 389 14.92 -24.41 7.03
N LYS A 390 16.17 -24.03 7.30
CA LYS A 390 16.93 -24.50 8.48
C LYS A 390 16.41 -23.94 9.80
N GLU A 391 16.04 -22.67 9.85
CA GLU A 391 15.36 -22.07 11.02
C GLU A 391 14.07 -22.84 11.33
N GLU A 392 13.39 -23.30 10.28
CA GLU A 392 12.22 -24.16 10.37
C GLU A 392 12.56 -25.68 10.47
N LYS A 393 13.80 -26.07 10.74
CA LYS A 393 14.21 -27.48 10.93
C LYS A 393 13.82 -28.41 9.77
N ILE A 394 13.78 -27.87 8.55
CA ILE A 394 13.49 -28.61 7.32
C ILE A 394 14.81 -29.01 6.67
N GLN A 395 14.94 -30.29 6.29
CA GLN A 395 16.14 -30.78 5.63
C GLN A 395 16.26 -30.20 4.20
N THR A 396 17.44 -29.73 3.85
CA THR A 396 17.72 -29.01 2.61
C THR A 396 18.60 -29.81 1.66
N ILE A 397 18.12 -30.05 0.44
CA ILE A 397 18.90 -30.63 -0.66
C ILE A 397 19.08 -29.53 -1.71
N LEU A 398 20.32 -29.28 -2.13
CA LEU A 398 20.64 -28.31 -3.18
C LEU A 398 21.20 -29.03 -4.41
N ILE A 399 20.73 -28.66 -5.60
CA ILE A 399 21.43 -28.95 -6.86
C ILE A 399 21.99 -27.65 -7.41
N ASN A 400 23.30 -27.54 -7.52
CA ASN A 400 23.95 -26.42 -8.20
C ASN A 400 25.31 -26.88 -8.77
N PRO A 401 25.51 -26.83 -10.11
CA PRO A 401 26.80 -27.21 -10.71
C PRO A 401 27.91 -26.18 -10.45
N ASN A 402 27.59 -24.94 -10.05
CA ASN A 402 28.59 -23.93 -9.74
C ASN A 402 29.32 -24.24 -8.43
N ILE A 403 30.59 -24.65 -8.55
CA ILE A 403 31.46 -24.92 -7.39
C ILE A 403 31.99 -23.64 -6.73
N ALA A 404 31.93 -22.50 -7.41
CA ALA A 404 32.55 -21.24 -7.01
C ALA A 404 31.54 -20.28 -6.39
N THR A 405 30.66 -20.77 -5.51
CA THR A 405 29.63 -19.97 -4.85
C THR A 405 29.48 -20.27 -3.36
N VAL A 406 29.06 -19.25 -2.61
CA VAL A 406 28.72 -19.40 -1.18
C VAL A 406 27.56 -20.40 -1.01
N GLN A 407 26.64 -20.48 -1.98
CA GLN A 407 25.48 -21.37 -1.91
C GLN A 407 25.86 -22.86 -1.75
N THR A 408 27.00 -23.26 -2.31
CA THR A 408 27.48 -24.65 -2.28
C THR A 408 28.53 -24.90 -1.18
N SER A 409 28.73 -23.92 -0.29
CA SER A 409 29.66 -24.06 0.83
C SER A 409 29.23 -25.16 1.81
N LYS A 410 30.22 -25.88 2.34
CA LYS A 410 30.00 -26.97 3.29
C LYS A 410 29.22 -26.47 4.52
N GLY A 411 28.13 -27.17 4.83
CA GLY A 411 27.29 -26.88 5.99
C GLY A 411 26.17 -25.86 5.73
N LEU A 412 26.13 -25.21 4.56
CA LEU A 412 25.02 -24.32 4.22
C LEU A 412 23.74 -25.13 3.94
N ALA A 413 23.72 -25.97 2.90
CA ALA A 413 22.69 -27.00 2.74
C ALA A 413 23.10 -28.30 3.46
N ASP A 414 22.13 -29.16 3.80
CA ASP A 414 22.43 -30.46 4.43
C ASP A 414 23.06 -31.44 3.43
N LYS A 415 22.69 -31.33 2.15
CA LYS A 415 23.33 -32.06 1.07
C LYS A 415 23.37 -31.23 -0.21
N VAL A 416 24.50 -31.28 -0.90
CA VAL A 416 24.74 -30.57 -2.17
C VAL A 416 25.06 -31.58 -3.27
N TYR A 417 24.41 -31.41 -4.41
CA TYR A 417 24.67 -32.14 -5.65
C TYR A 417 25.25 -31.17 -6.68
N PHE A 418 26.49 -31.42 -7.08
CA PHE A 418 27.16 -30.71 -8.17
C PHE A 418 26.79 -31.35 -9.51
N LEU A 419 25.52 -31.21 -9.91
CA LEU A 419 24.96 -31.77 -11.14
C LEU A 419 24.36 -30.66 -12.01
N PRO A 420 24.33 -30.84 -13.34
CA PRO A 420 23.60 -29.95 -14.24
C PRO A 420 22.12 -29.85 -13.88
N LEU A 421 21.53 -28.66 -14.05
CA LEU A 421 20.10 -28.43 -13.85
C LEU A 421 19.30 -28.79 -15.10
N THR A 422 19.32 -30.08 -15.46
CA THR A 422 18.48 -30.64 -16.52
C THR A 422 17.44 -31.58 -15.93
N PRO A 423 16.27 -31.77 -16.59
CA PRO A 423 15.21 -32.63 -16.06
C PRO A 423 15.69 -34.04 -15.69
N GLU A 424 16.61 -34.62 -16.46
CA GLU A 424 17.12 -35.97 -16.26
C GLU A 424 17.88 -36.10 -14.93
N TYR A 425 18.81 -35.17 -14.66
CA TYR A 425 19.60 -35.19 -13.42
C TYR A 425 18.75 -34.81 -12.20
N VAL A 426 17.85 -33.83 -12.36
CA VAL A 426 16.95 -33.43 -11.29
C VAL A 426 16.00 -34.57 -10.91
N GLU A 427 15.44 -35.31 -11.89
CA GLU A 427 14.62 -36.49 -11.60
C GLU A 427 15.40 -37.56 -10.83
N GLN A 428 16.68 -37.79 -11.17
CA GLN A 428 17.51 -38.76 -10.44
C GLN A 428 17.71 -38.37 -8.97
N VAL A 429 17.93 -37.08 -8.69
CA VAL A 429 18.03 -36.58 -7.31
C VAL A 429 16.69 -36.71 -6.60
N ILE A 430 15.57 -36.36 -7.25
CA ILE A 430 14.21 -36.55 -6.69
C ILE A 430 13.97 -38.02 -6.34
N LYS A 431 14.34 -38.95 -7.23
CA LYS A 431 14.18 -40.40 -7.02
C LYS A 431 14.99 -40.91 -5.84
N ALA A 432 16.22 -40.40 -5.67
CA ALA A 432 17.12 -40.80 -4.59
C ALA A 432 16.77 -40.17 -3.24
N GLU A 433 16.45 -38.87 -3.22
CA GLU A 433 16.25 -38.12 -1.99
C GLU A 433 14.81 -38.11 -1.50
N ARG A 434 13.83 -38.35 -2.39
CA ARG A 434 12.39 -38.31 -2.08
C ARG A 434 11.99 -37.04 -1.30
N PRO A 435 12.27 -35.83 -1.83
CA PRO A 435 11.86 -34.59 -1.17
C PRO A 435 10.34 -34.47 -1.15
N HIS A 436 9.80 -33.82 -0.12
CA HIS A 436 8.36 -33.53 -0.03
C HIS A 436 7.99 -32.27 -0.82
N GLY A 437 8.96 -31.35 -0.96
CA GLY A 437 8.77 -30.09 -1.64
C GLY A 437 9.95 -29.71 -2.53
N VAL A 438 9.71 -28.86 -3.52
CA VAL A 438 10.75 -28.27 -4.37
C VAL A 438 10.55 -26.76 -4.51
N LEU A 439 11.66 -26.01 -4.47
CA LEU A 439 11.70 -24.57 -4.73
C LEU A 439 12.39 -24.31 -6.07
N LEU A 440 11.67 -23.65 -6.97
CA LEU A 440 12.08 -23.39 -8.35
C LEU A 440 12.46 -21.92 -8.61
N THR A 441 12.01 -21.00 -7.74
CA THR A 441 12.06 -19.54 -7.95
C THR A 441 13.37 -18.88 -7.52
N PHE A 442 14.33 -19.64 -6.97
CA PHE A 442 15.60 -19.10 -6.45
C PHE A 442 16.81 -19.40 -7.34
N GLY A 443 16.61 -20.03 -8.51
CA GLY A 443 17.68 -20.44 -9.42
C GLY A 443 17.64 -19.78 -10.80
N GLY A 444 16.88 -18.68 -10.94
CA GLY A 444 16.71 -17.97 -12.21
C GLY A 444 16.02 -18.81 -13.30
N GLN A 445 16.16 -18.40 -14.56
CA GLN A 445 15.49 -19.03 -15.70
C GLN A 445 15.84 -20.51 -15.85
N THR A 446 17.09 -20.90 -15.56
CA THR A 446 17.53 -22.30 -15.68
C THR A 446 16.72 -23.21 -14.77
N ALA A 447 16.56 -22.84 -13.50
CA ALA A 447 15.76 -23.60 -12.55
C ALA A 447 14.27 -23.58 -12.90
N LEU A 448 13.74 -22.42 -13.32
CA LEU A 448 12.33 -22.27 -13.73
C LEU A 448 12.00 -23.15 -14.93
N ASN A 449 12.77 -23.07 -16.02
CA ASN A 449 12.57 -23.88 -17.22
C ASN A 449 12.69 -25.37 -16.91
N CYS A 450 13.70 -25.77 -16.12
CA CYS A 450 13.83 -27.16 -15.68
C CYS A 450 12.59 -27.62 -14.88
N GLY A 451 12.09 -26.78 -13.97
CA GLY A 451 10.86 -27.04 -13.22
C GLY A 451 9.62 -27.19 -14.10
N VAL A 452 9.44 -26.33 -15.10
CA VAL A 452 8.32 -26.41 -16.06
C VAL A 452 8.36 -27.71 -16.85
N GLU A 453 9.54 -28.13 -17.33
CA GLU A 453 9.69 -29.40 -18.05
C GLU A 453 9.46 -30.63 -17.17
N LEU A 454 9.89 -30.59 -15.90
CA LEU A 454 9.60 -31.63 -14.91
C LEU A 454 8.10 -31.75 -14.61
N GLU A 455 7.38 -30.63 -14.58
CA GLU A 455 5.92 -30.63 -14.43
C GLU A 455 5.23 -31.18 -15.68
N ARG A 456 5.63 -30.75 -16.88
CA ARG A 456 5.09 -31.24 -18.17
C ARG A 456 5.26 -32.76 -18.32
N SER A 457 6.40 -33.29 -17.90
CA SER A 457 6.69 -34.73 -17.87
C SER A 457 6.08 -35.47 -16.67
N LYS A 458 5.30 -34.76 -15.82
CA LYS A 458 4.61 -35.28 -14.63
C LYS A 458 5.54 -35.93 -13.60
N VAL A 459 6.79 -35.51 -13.54
CA VAL A 459 7.79 -36.03 -12.59
C VAL A 459 7.39 -35.69 -11.15
N PHE A 460 6.94 -34.47 -10.88
CA PHE A 460 6.52 -34.07 -9.54
C PHE A 460 5.34 -34.91 -9.03
N ALA A 461 4.33 -35.15 -9.87
CA ALA A 461 3.22 -36.04 -9.54
C ALA A 461 3.68 -37.50 -9.33
N LYS A 462 4.55 -38.02 -10.22
CA LYS A 462 5.11 -39.38 -10.14
C LYS A 462 5.83 -39.68 -8.83
N TYR A 463 6.52 -38.68 -8.26
CA TYR A 463 7.28 -38.83 -7.01
C TYR A 463 6.62 -38.16 -5.81
N ASN A 464 5.40 -37.63 -5.96
CA ASN A 464 4.65 -36.90 -4.93
C ASN A 464 5.44 -35.72 -4.31
N VAL A 465 6.12 -34.94 -5.16
CA VAL A 465 6.85 -33.74 -4.77
C VAL A 465 5.96 -32.53 -5.00
N LYS A 466 5.78 -31.68 -3.99
CA LYS A 466 5.00 -30.45 -4.11
C LYS A 466 5.87 -29.27 -4.53
N ILE A 467 5.41 -28.49 -5.49
CA ILE A 467 6.05 -27.21 -5.82
C ILE A 467 5.66 -26.21 -4.74
N MET A 468 6.66 -25.60 -4.10
CA MET A 468 6.47 -24.67 -2.99
C MET A 468 6.59 -23.22 -3.47
N GLY A 469 5.80 -22.33 -2.85
CA GLY A 469 5.75 -20.92 -3.23
C GLY A 469 4.75 -20.67 -4.36
N THR A 470 5.15 -19.86 -5.35
CA THR A 470 4.32 -19.55 -6.52
C THR A 470 3.94 -20.84 -7.27
N PRO A 471 2.64 -21.12 -7.50
CA PRO A 471 2.22 -22.27 -8.27
C PRO A 471 2.86 -22.27 -9.67
N ILE A 472 3.22 -23.46 -10.16
CA ILE A 472 3.84 -23.61 -11.49
C ILE A 472 2.96 -23.07 -12.61
N GLN A 473 1.64 -23.18 -12.46
CA GLN A 473 0.69 -22.60 -13.40
C GLN A 473 0.83 -21.08 -13.45
N SER A 474 0.98 -20.41 -12.31
CA SER A 474 1.21 -18.95 -12.28
C SER A 474 2.54 -18.58 -12.93
N ILE A 475 3.59 -19.39 -12.74
CA ILE A 475 4.89 -19.20 -13.43
C ILE A 475 4.68 -19.27 -14.96
N ILE A 476 4.00 -20.31 -15.45
CA ILE A 476 3.70 -20.47 -16.87
C ILE A 476 2.88 -19.29 -17.41
N GLU A 477 1.85 -18.88 -16.67
CA GLU A 477 0.98 -17.76 -17.04
C GLU A 477 1.72 -16.41 -17.07
N THR A 478 2.79 -16.23 -16.29
CA THR A 478 3.60 -15.00 -16.31
C THR A 478 4.71 -15.01 -17.36
N GLU A 479 5.23 -16.19 -17.72
CA GLU A 479 6.30 -16.32 -18.71
C GLU A 479 5.77 -16.25 -20.16
N ASP A 480 4.56 -16.77 -20.41
CA ASP A 480 3.90 -16.62 -21.70
C ASP A 480 3.19 -15.25 -21.77
N ARG A 481 3.66 -14.37 -22.67
CA ARG A 481 3.13 -13.00 -22.78
C ARG A 481 1.67 -12.93 -23.19
N LYS A 482 1.18 -13.87 -24.00
CA LYS A 482 -0.22 -13.88 -24.42
C LYS A 482 -1.11 -14.22 -23.23
N ILE A 483 -0.76 -15.30 -22.52
CA ILE A 483 -1.48 -15.71 -21.32
C ILE A 483 -1.41 -14.61 -20.26
N PHE A 484 -0.25 -13.98 -20.08
CA PHE A 484 -0.07 -12.85 -19.17
C PHE A 484 -0.99 -11.68 -19.54
N SER A 485 -1.02 -11.29 -20.83
CA SER A 485 -1.91 -10.24 -21.33
C SER A 485 -3.38 -10.56 -21.06
N ASP A 486 -3.80 -11.80 -21.31
CA ASP A 486 -5.16 -12.26 -21.05
C ASP A 486 -5.51 -12.17 -19.56
N ARG A 487 -4.59 -12.61 -18.67
CA ARG A 487 -4.74 -12.50 -17.21
C ARG A 487 -4.82 -11.07 -16.69
N VAL A 488 -4.04 -10.15 -17.28
CA VAL A 488 -4.09 -8.72 -16.94
C VAL A 488 -5.41 -8.11 -17.42
N ALA A 489 -5.91 -8.50 -18.59
CA ALA A 489 -7.20 -8.04 -19.12
C ALA A 489 -8.40 -8.54 -18.31
N GLU A 490 -8.33 -9.72 -17.68
CA GLU A 490 -9.38 -10.27 -16.80
C GLU A 490 -9.72 -9.33 -15.62
N ILE A 491 -8.77 -8.51 -15.17
CA ILE A 491 -8.97 -7.53 -14.08
C ILE A 491 -9.18 -6.09 -14.59
N GLY A 492 -9.34 -5.90 -15.91
CA GLY A 492 -9.53 -4.59 -16.53
C GLY A 492 -8.26 -3.77 -16.72
N GLU A 493 -7.09 -4.33 -16.39
CA GLU A 493 -5.79 -3.71 -16.59
C GLU A 493 -5.29 -3.89 -18.03
N LYS A 494 -4.23 -3.14 -18.39
CA LYS A 494 -3.75 -3.08 -19.77
C LYS A 494 -2.26 -3.35 -19.85
N VAL A 495 -1.87 -4.08 -20.90
CA VAL A 495 -0.48 -4.20 -21.34
C VAL A 495 -0.24 -3.34 -22.58
N ALA A 496 1.02 -3.03 -22.87
CA ALA A 496 1.37 -2.43 -24.15
C ALA A 496 0.88 -3.34 -25.29
N PRO A 497 0.38 -2.77 -26.41
CA PRO A 497 0.04 -3.57 -27.59
C PRO A 497 1.24 -4.43 -27.99
N SER A 498 1.03 -5.74 -28.09
CA SER A 498 2.09 -6.70 -28.35
C SER A 498 1.57 -7.92 -29.10
N GLU A 499 2.43 -8.56 -29.89
CA GLU A 499 2.11 -9.79 -30.60
C GLU A 499 3.24 -10.81 -30.48
N ALA A 500 2.88 -12.06 -30.21
CA ALA A 500 3.82 -13.19 -30.19
C ALA A 500 3.91 -13.81 -31.58
N VAL A 501 5.11 -13.87 -32.14
CA VAL A 501 5.38 -14.28 -33.52
C VAL A 501 6.42 -15.40 -33.55
N TYR A 502 6.35 -16.25 -34.58
CA TYR A 502 7.19 -17.45 -34.72
C TYR A 502 8.05 -17.43 -35.99
N SER A 503 7.90 -16.40 -36.81
CA SER A 503 8.68 -16.22 -38.03
C SER A 503 9.04 -14.76 -38.26
N VAL A 504 10.05 -14.52 -39.09
CA VAL A 504 10.44 -13.15 -39.49
C VAL A 504 9.30 -12.47 -40.25
N ALA A 505 8.51 -13.21 -41.04
CA ALA A 505 7.38 -12.65 -41.78
C ALA A 505 6.29 -12.15 -40.82
N GLU A 506 5.89 -13.00 -39.86
CA GLU A 506 4.93 -12.63 -38.82
C GLU A 506 5.43 -11.43 -38.01
N ALA A 507 6.72 -11.36 -37.68
CA ALA A 507 7.29 -10.22 -36.97
C ALA A 507 7.10 -8.89 -37.73
N LEU A 508 7.27 -8.90 -39.05
CA LEU A 508 7.08 -7.72 -39.87
C LEU A 508 5.59 -7.34 -39.99
N GLU A 509 4.70 -8.32 -40.15
CA GLU A 509 3.23 -8.10 -40.19
C GLU A 509 2.70 -7.54 -38.86
N ALA A 510 3.15 -8.09 -37.74
CA ALA A 510 2.84 -7.60 -36.41
C ALA A 510 3.28 -6.14 -36.23
N ALA A 511 4.49 -5.79 -36.70
CA ALA A 511 5.01 -4.45 -36.57
C ALA A 511 4.28 -3.43 -37.47
N GLU A 512 3.77 -3.82 -38.63
CA GLU A 512 2.88 -2.97 -39.45
C GLU A 512 1.55 -2.71 -38.73
N THR A 513 1.02 -3.71 -38.03
CA THR A 513 -0.24 -3.58 -37.26
C THR A 513 -0.07 -2.71 -36.01
N ILE A 514 1.03 -2.91 -35.25
CA ILE A 514 1.35 -2.16 -34.02
C ILE A 514 1.86 -0.74 -34.33
N GLY A 515 2.52 -0.60 -35.47
CA GLY A 515 3.19 0.61 -35.94
C GLY A 515 4.55 0.84 -35.27
N TYR A 516 5.57 1.10 -36.08
CA TYR A 516 6.91 1.48 -35.63
C TYR A 516 6.94 2.79 -34.80
N PRO A 517 7.92 2.99 -33.92
CA PRO A 517 8.95 2.03 -33.51
C PRO A 517 8.39 0.90 -32.63
N VAL A 518 8.99 -0.28 -32.74
CA VAL A 518 8.66 -1.48 -31.96
C VAL A 518 9.86 -1.98 -31.15
N MET A 519 9.60 -2.78 -30.13
CA MET A 519 10.60 -3.52 -29.37
C MET A 519 10.43 -5.02 -29.68
N ALA A 520 11.50 -5.68 -30.11
CA ALA A 520 11.55 -7.12 -30.30
C ALA A 520 12.18 -7.78 -29.06
N ARG A 521 11.57 -8.83 -28.49
CA ARG A 521 12.09 -9.55 -27.30
C ARG A 521 11.96 -11.06 -27.45
N ALA A 522 13.04 -11.80 -27.18
CA ALA A 522 12.99 -13.26 -27.17
C ALA A 522 12.22 -13.78 -25.95
N ALA A 523 11.32 -14.75 -26.15
CA ALA A 523 10.61 -15.41 -25.05
C ALA A 523 11.53 -16.30 -24.20
N PHE A 524 11.13 -16.60 -22.95
CA PHE A 524 11.85 -17.47 -21.99
C PHE A 524 13.33 -17.09 -21.78
N SER A 525 13.65 -15.81 -21.87
CA SER A 525 15.01 -15.27 -21.72
C SER A 525 15.05 -14.17 -20.67
N LEU A 526 16.20 -14.05 -19.99
CA LEU A 526 16.47 -12.98 -19.01
C LEU A 526 17.55 -12.03 -19.55
N GLY A 527 17.57 -10.80 -19.03
CA GLY A 527 18.62 -9.82 -19.32
C GLY A 527 18.59 -9.24 -20.74
N GLY A 528 17.48 -9.38 -21.47
CA GLY A 528 17.32 -8.79 -22.81
C GLY A 528 18.11 -9.51 -23.91
N LEU A 529 18.51 -10.77 -23.70
CA LEU A 529 19.20 -11.56 -24.72
C LEU A 529 18.37 -11.63 -26.00
N GLY A 530 18.91 -11.18 -27.13
CA GLY A 530 18.20 -11.14 -28.41
C GLY A 530 17.07 -10.10 -28.47
N SER A 531 17.03 -9.14 -27.55
CA SER A 531 16.05 -8.06 -27.54
C SER A 531 16.61 -6.76 -28.14
N GLY A 532 15.76 -5.95 -28.75
CA GLY A 532 16.19 -4.66 -29.34
C GLY A 532 15.04 -3.83 -29.90
N PHE A 533 15.28 -2.53 -30.05
CA PHE A 533 14.34 -1.61 -30.68
C PHE A 533 14.53 -1.59 -32.20
N ALA A 534 13.43 -1.58 -32.94
CA ALA A 534 13.41 -1.36 -34.38
C ALA A 534 12.55 -0.14 -34.72
N ASN A 535 13.11 0.81 -35.44
CA ASN A 535 12.39 2.00 -35.93
C ASN A 535 11.76 1.79 -37.31
N ASN A 536 12.14 0.70 -38.00
CA ASN A 536 11.67 0.37 -39.34
C ASN A 536 11.80 -1.14 -39.60
N GLN A 537 11.27 -1.56 -40.75
CA GLN A 537 11.22 -2.94 -41.21
C GLN A 537 12.60 -3.62 -41.33
N GLU A 538 13.62 -2.89 -41.82
CA GLU A 538 14.95 -3.46 -42.02
C GLU A 538 15.66 -3.75 -40.68
N GLU A 539 15.56 -2.81 -39.73
CA GLU A 539 16.06 -3.02 -38.37
C GLU A 539 15.38 -4.22 -37.70
N LEU A 540 14.06 -4.34 -37.82
CA LEU A 540 13.31 -5.45 -37.23
C LEU A 540 13.69 -6.80 -37.84
N LYS A 541 13.88 -6.85 -39.16
CA LYS A 541 14.25 -8.08 -39.87
C LYS A 541 15.61 -8.63 -39.39
N ILE A 542 16.57 -7.74 -39.11
CA ILE A 542 17.88 -8.12 -38.58
C ILE A 542 17.72 -8.69 -37.17
N LEU A 543 16.99 -7.99 -36.30
CA LEU A 543 16.75 -8.40 -34.92
C LEU A 543 15.99 -9.74 -34.85
N ALA A 544 14.92 -9.88 -35.62
CA ALA A 544 14.09 -11.08 -35.61
C ALA A 544 14.87 -12.33 -36.04
N LYS A 545 15.75 -12.21 -37.05
CA LYS A 545 16.63 -13.32 -37.47
C LYS A 545 17.58 -13.76 -36.35
N GLN A 546 18.15 -12.81 -35.63
CA GLN A 546 19.07 -13.10 -34.53
C GLN A 546 18.33 -13.74 -33.34
N ALA A 547 17.19 -13.19 -32.97
CA ALA A 547 16.40 -13.67 -31.84
C ALA A 547 15.82 -15.06 -32.08
N LEU A 548 15.26 -15.32 -33.27
CA LEU A 548 14.67 -16.62 -33.62
C LEU A 548 15.71 -17.74 -33.82
N ALA A 549 17.00 -17.40 -33.90
CA ALA A 549 18.07 -18.40 -33.87
C ALA A 549 18.30 -19.01 -32.49
N HIS A 550 17.84 -18.33 -31.43
CA HIS A 550 18.05 -18.73 -30.03
C HIS A 550 16.75 -18.97 -29.26
N SER A 551 15.60 -18.54 -29.79
CA SER A 551 14.27 -18.75 -29.21
C SER A 551 13.27 -19.15 -30.30
N ASN A 552 12.35 -20.06 -30.00
CA ASN A 552 11.29 -20.45 -30.92
C ASN A 552 10.16 -19.40 -31.01
N GLN A 553 10.17 -18.38 -30.16
CA GLN A 553 9.15 -17.34 -30.10
C GLN A 553 9.82 -15.97 -29.88
N LEU A 554 9.35 -14.99 -30.65
CA LEU A 554 9.72 -13.57 -30.56
C LEU A 554 8.47 -12.76 -30.21
N ILE A 555 8.62 -11.71 -29.42
CA ILE A 555 7.54 -10.81 -29.04
C ILE A 555 7.82 -9.45 -29.68
N ILE A 556 6.83 -8.89 -30.37
CA ILE A 556 6.88 -7.54 -30.93
C ILE A 556 5.96 -6.65 -30.10
N ASP A 557 6.53 -5.69 -29.36
CA ASP A 557 5.78 -4.74 -28.54
C ASP A 557 5.80 -3.35 -29.14
N LYS A 558 4.76 -2.56 -28.83
CA LYS A 558 4.82 -1.11 -29.03
C LYS A 558 5.97 -0.53 -28.20
N SER A 559 6.83 0.25 -28.84
CA SER A 559 7.90 0.95 -28.13
C SER A 559 7.32 1.95 -27.13
N LEU A 560 7.66 1.78 -25.85
CA LEU A 560 7.41 2.75 -24.78
C LEU A 560 8.67 3.56 -24.46
N ARG A 561 9.62 3.67 -25.40
CA ARG A 561 10.89 4.37 -25.18
C ARG A 561 10.64 5.80 -24.68
N GLY A 562 11.26 6.15 -23.56
CA GLY A 562 11.12 7.44 -22.90
C GLY A 562 10.08 7.47 -21.77
N TRP A 563 9.31 6.38 -21.57
CA TRP A 563 8.52 6.17 -20.37
C TRP A 563 9.44 5.85 -19.19
N LYS A 564 8.95 6.08 -17.96
CA LYS A 564 9.68 5.73 -16.74
C LYS A 564 9.56 4.22 -16.53
N GLU A 565 10.69 3.56 -16.28
CA GLU A 565 10.79 2.13 -15.92
C GLU A 565 11.00 1.95 -14.42
#